data_AF-A0A2H0CBY3-F1
#
_entry.id   AF-A0A2H0CBY3-F1
#
_cell.length_a   1.000
_cell.length_b   1.000
_cell.length_c   1.000
_cell.angle_alpha   90.00
_cell.angle_beta   90.00
_cell.angle_gamma   90.00
#
_symmetry.space_group_name_H-M   'P 1'
#
loop_
_entity.id
_entity.type
_entity.pdbx_description
1 polymer ?
#
loop_
_entity_poly.entity_id
_entity_poly.type
_entity_poly.pdbx_seq_one_letter_code
_entity_poly.pdbx_strand_id
1 'polypeptide(L)'
;IIASAIVIFGLLVAIIFDLFPSKEIAPDTSKQQEVVLPDKDEGLPEGATFDASNAQEFSDLNPAIFGEDSDFSPLEKEAKDLAEFFIERFGTYSSDSRFSYIDDLRSFMSDSMAKEMDAYKKTASIPDSYFSVDSSIASIEKESFSLANRNAIFTVVLNREEEQAGSMSQYQQNASVYLTQDNTGHWKVNKVIWGQKI
;
A
#
# COMPACT_ATOMS: atom_id res chain seq x y z
N ILE A 1 -59.70 8.58 -23.86
CA ILE A 1 -58.51 7.72 -23.58
C ILE A 1 -57.36 8.55 -23.05
N ILE A 2 -56.89 9.59 -23.77
CA ILE A 2 -55.74 10.43 -23.33
C ILE A 2 -56.01 11.15 -21.99
N ALA A 3 -57.19 11.76 -21.82
CA ALA A 3 -57.54 12.46 -20.59
C ALA A 3 -57.57 11.52 -19.35
N SER A 4 -58.05 10.29 -19.52
CA SER A 4 -58.10 9.28 -18.45
C SER A 4 -56.70 8.80 -18.06
N ALA A 5 -55.77 8.71 -19.01
CA ALA A 5 -54.39 8.30 -18.74
C ALA A 5 -53.61 9.33 -17.90
N ILE A 6 -53.85 10.63 -18.13
CA ILE A 6 -53.20 11.71 -17.36
C ILE A 6 -53.65 11.70 -15.90
N VAL A 7 -54.95 11.47 -15.65
CA VAL A 7 -55.49 11.41 -14.29
C VAL A 7 -54.93 10.21 -13.52
N ILE A 8 -54.83 9.04 -14.17
CA ILE A 8 -54.25 7.84 -13.55
C ILE A 8 -52.76 8.04 -13.25
N PHE A 9 -52.01 8.66 -14.17
CA PHE A 9 -50.60 8.95 -13.96
C PHE A 9 -50.37 9.92 -12.80
N GLY A 10 -51.19 10.98 -12.69
CA GLY A 10 -51.11 11.91 -11.56
C GLY A 10 -51.38 11.23 -10.21
N LEU A 11 -52.33 10.30 -10.16
CA LEU A 11 -52.66 9.54 -8.94
C LEU A 11 -51.53 8.59 -8.54
N LEU A 12 -50.88 7.93 -9.51
CA LEU A 12 -49.73 7.07 -9.25
C LEU A 12 -48.52 7.84 -8.69
N VAL A 13 -48.23 9.02 -9.26
CA VAL A 13 -47.12 9.86 -8.76
C VAL A 13 -47.40 10.34 -7.34
N ALA A 14 -48.63 10.72 -7.03
CA ALA A 14 -49.01 11.14 -5.67
C ALA A 14 -48.83 10.01 -4.64
N ILE A 15 -49.23 8.77 -4.98
CA ILE A 15 -49.08 7.61 -4.09
C ILE A 15 -47.59 7.26 -3.88
N ILE A 16 -46.75 7.39 -4.91
CA ILE A 16 -45.30 7.14 -4.77
C ILE A 16 -44.67 8.17 -3.84
N PHE A 17 -45.02 9.46 -3.95
CA PHE A 17 -44.47 10.48 -3.07
C PHE A 17 -44.94 10.35 -1.61
N ASP A 18 -46.15 9.84 -1.37
CA ASP A 18 -46.67 9.63 -0.01
C ASP A 18 -46.08 8.36 0.66
N LEU A 19 -45.63 7.39 -0.13
CA LEU A 19 -44.97 6.16 0.36
C LEU A 19 -43.51 6.38 0.83
N PHE A 20 -42.91 7.52 0.54
CA PHE A 20 -41.56 7.87 1.01
C PHE A 20 -41.63 9.11 1.92
N PRO A 21 -42.04 8.97 3.19
CA PRO A 21 -41.91 10.04 4.16
C PRO A 21 -40.45 10.49 4.20
N SER A 22 -40.21 11.77 3.92
CA SER A 22 -38.89 12.40 3.96
C SER A 22 -38.19 12.00 5.24
N LYS A 23 -37.14 11.18 5.10
CA LYS A 23 -36.33 10.73 6.23
C LYS A 23 -35.78 11.98 6.90
N GLU A 24 -36.26 12.29 8.12
CA GLU A 24 -35.67 13.33 8.94
C GLU A 24 -34.17 13.04 9.02
N ILE A 25 -33.38 13.98 8.50
CA ILE A 25 -31.93 13.92 8.58
C ILE A 25 -31.64 14.13 10.07
N ALA A 26 -31.40 13.04 10.79
CA ALA A 26 -30.90 13.10 12.14
C ALA A 26 -29.65 13.98 12.15
N PRO A 27 -29.51 14.92 13.10
CA PRO A 27 -28.30 15.72 13.20
C PRO A 27 -27.11 14.77 13.35
N ASP A 28 -26.17 14.88 12.42
CA ASP A 28 -24.93 14.13 12.41
C ASP A 28 -24.12 14.50 13.68
N THR A 29 -24.26 13.68 14.70
CA THR A 29 -23.44 13.72 15.92
C THR A 29 -22.18 12.86 15.78
N SER A 30 -21.63 12.71 14.58
CA SER A 30 -20.19 12.43 14.49
C SER A 30 -19.44 13.71 14.83
N LYS A 31 -19.11 13.87 16.12
CA LYS A 31 -17.95 14.67 16.47
C LYS A 31 -16.78 14.00 15.73
N GLN A 32 -16.38 14.57 14.60
CA GLN A 32 -15.06 14.35 14.05
C GLN A 32 -14.10 14.77 15.16
N GLN A 33 -13.65 13.82 15.98
CA GLN A 33 -12.42 14.01 16.72
C GLN A 33 -11.39 14.23 15.64
N GLU A 34 -10.96 15.48 15.51
CA GLU A 34 -9.75 15.84 14.80
C GLU A 34 -8.66 14.94 15.39
N VAL A 35 -8.30 13.91 14.62
CA VAL A 35 -7.15 13.07 14.94
C VAL A 35 -5.95 13.99 14.68
N VAL A 36 -5.58 14.74 15.71
CA VAL A 36 -4.30 15.42 15.76
C VAL A 36 -3.27 14.30 15.79
N LEU A 37 -2.74 13.97 14.61
CA LEU A 37 -1.56 13.14 14.52
C LEU A 37 -0.45 13.89 15.26
N PRO A 38 0.15 13.31 16.31
CA PRO A 38 1.30 13.93 16.94
C PRO A 38 2.35 14.18 15.86
N ASP A 39 2.95 15.36 15.85
CA ASP A 39 4.05 15.64 14.93
C ASP A 39 5.12 14.57 15.16
N LYS A 40 5.59 13.91 14.09
CA LYS A 40 6.60 12.84 14.14
C LYS A 40 7.88 13.28 14.88
N ASP A 41 8.07 14.60 14.99
CA ASP A 41 9.23 15.26 15.59
C ASP A 41 8.94 15.86 16.99
N GLU A 42 7.71 15.74 17.52
CA GLU A 42 7.38 16.17 18.90
C GLU A 42 8.12 15.25 19.91
N GLY A 43 9.29 15.70 20.37
CA GLY A 43 10.11 15.01 21.37
C GLY A 43 11.52 14.66 20.91
N LEU A 44 11.86 14.86 19.64
CA LEU A 44 13.23 14.74 19.17
C LEU A 44 14.04 15.99 19.55
N PRO A 45 15.26 15.85 20.12
CA PRO A 45 16.15 16.98 20.29
C PRO A 45 16.42 17.67 18.95
N GLU A 46 16.36 19.01 18.91
CA GLU A 46 16.69 19.78 17.71
C GLU A 46 18.08 19.36 17.19
N GLY A 47 18.14 18.80 15.98
CA GLY A 47 19.37 18.34 15.34
C GLY A 47 19.81 16.92 15.68
N ALA A 48 18.99 16.10 16.34
CA ALA A 48 19.27 14.68 16.56
C ALA A 48 19.32 13.91 15.22
N THR A 49 20.44 13.25 14.94
CA THR A 49 20.57 12.32 13.82
C THR A 49 20.46 10.89 14.33
N PHE A 50 19.71 10.04 13.63
CA PHE A 50 19.61 8.62 13.96
C PHE A 50 20.95 7.90 13.72
N ASP A 51 21.46 7.24 14.75
CA ASP A 51 22.61 6.35 14.70
C ASP A 51 22.38 5.04 15.47
N ALA A 52 23.32 4.09 15.35
CA ALA A 52 23.15 2.78 15.99
C ALA A 52 23.17 2.84 17.52
N SER A 53 23.71 3.91 18.11
CA SER A 53 23.83 4.08 19.56
C SER A 53 22.57 4.66 20.21
N ASN A 54 21.77 5.42 19.45
CA ASN A 54 20.51 6.02 19.93
C ASN A 54 19.25 5.30 19.40
N ALA A 55 19.40 4.15 18.74
CA ALA A 55 18.28 3.43 18.13
C ALA A 55 17.15 3.06 19.12
N GLN A 56 17.49 2.78 20.39
CA GLN A 56 16.50 2.48 21.42
C GLN A 56 15.67 3.71 21.81
N GLU A 57 16.30 4.88 21.95
CA GLU A 57 15.62 6.13 22.29
C GLU A 57 14.62 6.53 21.20
N PHE A 58 14.96 6.32 19.92
CA PHE A 58 14.03 6.53 18.79
C PHE A 58 12.89 5.51 18.76
N SER A 59 13.12 4.28 19.22
CA SER A 59 12.06 3.26 19.33
C SER A 59 11.08 3.58 20.46
N ASP A 60 11.56 4.18 21.55
CA ASP A 60 10.79 4.45 22.77
C ASP A 60 9.96 5.76 22.68
N LEU A 61 10.27 6.66 21.73
CA LEU A 61 9.58 7.93 21.54
C LEU A 61 8.22 7.81 20.83
N ASN A 62 7.85 6.63 20.30
CA ASN A 62 6.53 6.41 19.72
C ASN A 62 5.76 5.21 20.32
N PRO A 63 5.47 5.20 21.64
CA PRO A 63 4.76 4.09 22.28
C PRO A 63 3.22 4.21 22.19
N ALA A 64 2.68 5.31 21.64
CA ALA A 64 1.29 5.72 21.91
C ALA A 64 0.25 5.35 20.82
N ILE A 65 0.62 4.68 19.71
CA ILE A 65 -0.36 4.34 18.64
C ILE A 65 -0.63 2.84 18.52
N PHE A 66 0.15 1.98 19.19
CA PHE A 66 0.11 0.54 18.91
C PHE A 66 -0.28 -0.25 20.17
N GLY A 67 -1.40 -0.99 20.09
CA GLY A 67 -1.89 -1.83 21.17
C GLY A 67 -0.85 -2.88 21.59
N GLU A 68 -0.92 -3.30 22.86
CA GLU A 68 0.03 -4.18 23.56
C GLU A 68 0.27 -5.57 22.91
N ASP A 69 -0.37 -5.88 21.77
CA ASP A 69 -0.35 -7.20 21.12
C ASP A 69 0.49 -7.27 19.82
N SER A 70 1.26 -6.24 19.43
CA SER A 70 2.10 -6.34 18.22
C SER A 70 3.49 -6.92 18.52
N ASP A 71 3.81 -8.08 17.95
CA ASP A 71 5.13 -8.74 17.98
C ASP A 71 6.28 -7.93 17.32
N PHE A 72 6.00 -6.72 16.84
CA PHE A 72 6.92 -5.88 16.07
C PHE A 72 7.21 -4.57 16.79
N SER A 73 8.47 -4.12 16.77
CA SER A 73 8.79 -2.75 17.21
C SER A 73 8.20 -1.71 16.24
N PRO A 74 8.02 -0.43 16.64
CA PRO A 74 7.49 0.60 15.74
C PRO A 74 8.29 0.74 14.42
N LEU A 75 9.62 0.68 14.49
CA LEU A 75 10.51 0.78 13.33
C LEU A 75 10.43 -0.46 12.43
N GLU A 76 10.19 -1.61 13.04
CA GLU A 76 10.01 -2.88 12.33
C GLU A 76 8.67 -2.93 11.61
N LYS A 77 7.63 -2.39 12.25
CA LYS A 77 6.32 -2.18 11.63
C LYS A 77 6.42 -1.22 10.45
N GLU A 78 7.14 -0.10 10.57
CA GLU A 78 7.38 0.82 9.45
C GLU A 78 8.05 0.11 8.26
N ALA A 79 9.07 -0.71 8.53
CA ALA A 79 9.74 -1.49 7.49
C ALA A 79 8.80 -2.53 6.84
N LYS A 80 7.97 -3.20 7.64
CA LYS A 80 6.97 -4.16 7.17
C LYS A 80 5.90 -3.49 6.30
N ASP A 81 5.30 -2.40 6.79
CA ASP A 81 4.27 -1.65 6.06
C ASP A 81 4.81 -1.16 4.70
N LEU A 82 6.06 -0.70 4.67
CA LEU A 82 6.73 -0.33 3.43
C LEU A 82 6.94 -1.54 2.50
N ALA A 83 7.36 -2.68 3.04
CA ALA A 83 7.54 -3.90 2.26
C ALA A 83 6.23 -4.33 1.60
N GLU A 84 5.13 -4.31 2.35
CA GLU A 84 3.78 -4.67 1.89
C GLU A 84 3.31 -3.71 0.78
N PHE A 85 3.31 -2.41 1.05
CA PHE A 85 2.92 -1.39 0.07
C PHE A 85 3.73 -1.52 -1.22
N PHE A 86 5.05 -1.66 -1.08
CA PHE A 86 5.94 -1.68 -2.22
C PHE A 86 5.73 -2.93 -3.07
N ILE A 87 5.67 -4.12 -2.48
CA ILE A 87 5.62 -5.37 -3.24
C ILE A 87 4.30 -5.55 -3.99
N GLU A 88 3.16 -5.09 -3.45
CA GLU A 88 1.88 -5.12 -4.17
C GLU A 88 1.91 -4.21 -5.40
N ARG A 89 2.39 -2.98 -5.23
CA ARG A 89 2.48 -2.00 -6.33
C ARG A 89 3.54 -2.38 -7.36
N PHE A 90 4.68 -2.90 -6.91
CA PHE A 90 5.77 -3.32 -7.78
C PHE A 90 5.45 -4.63 -8.51
N GLY A 91 4.71 -5.52 -7.85
CA GLY A 91 4.25 -6.78 -8.42
C GLY A 91 3.10 -6.62 -9.42
N THR A 92 2.38 -5.51 -9.36
CA THR A 92 1.27 -5.18 -10.26
C THR A 92 1.75 -4.40 -11.48
N TYR A 93 1.39 -4.88 -12.68
CA TYR A 93 1.88 -4.36 -13.95
C TYR A 93 0.81 -4.44 -15.02
N SER A 94 0.81 -3.49 -15.96
CA SER A 94 0.06 -3.60 -17.21
C SER A 94 0.89 -3.06 -18.37
N SER A 95 0.81 -3.73 -19.52
CA SER A 95 1.44 -3.26 -20.76
C SER A 95 0.97 -1.86 -21.16
N ASP A 96 -0.25 -1.48 -20.78
CA ASP A 96 -0.84 -0.17 -21.11
C ASP A 96 -0.24 0.96 -20.28
N SER A 97 0.10 0.71 -19.01
CA SER A 97 0.76 1.68 -18.13
C SER A 97 2.28 1.72 -18.31
N ARG A 98 2.84 0.79 -19.10
CA ARG A 98 4.28 0.66 -19.34
C ARG A 98 5.05 0.67 -18.01
N PHE A 99 5.95 1.62 -17.81
CA PHE A 99 6.80 1.69 -16.62
C PHE A 99 6.39 2.77 -15.61
N SER A 100 5.17 3.31 -15.70
CA SER A 100 4.75 4.39 -14.78
C SER A 100 4.76 3.94 -13.32
N TYR A 101 4.41 2.68 -13.05
CA TYR A 101 4.43 2.08 -11.71
C TYR A 101 5.83 2.10 -11.07
N ILE A 102 6.89 1.98 -11.88
CA ILE A 102 8.28 2.09 -11.40
C ILE A 102 8.59 3.53 -11.00
N ASP A 103 8.12 4.50 -11.78
CA ASP A 103 8.33 5.92 -11.51
C ASP A 103 7.62 6.37 -10.24
N ASP A 104 6.39 5.88 -10.02
CA ASP A 104 5.59 6.15 -8.82
C ASP A 104 6.26 5.59 -7.54
N LEU A 105 7.01 4.50 -7.68
CA LEU A 105 7.70 3.85 -6.57
C LEU A 105 9.11 4.38 -6.30
N ARG A 106 9.61 5.29 -7.14
CA ARG A 106 11.02 5.73 -7.10
C ARG A 106 11.44 6.33 -5.77
N SER A 107 10.56 7.06 -5.08
CA SER A 107 10.85 7.66 -3.77
C SER A 107 10.99 6.63 -2.65
N PHE A 108 10.52 5.40 -2.85
CA PHE A 108 10.60 4.30 -1.89
C PHE A 108 11.80 3.38 -2.14
N MET A 109 12.51 3.57 -3.24
CA MET A 109 13.69 2.78 -3.62
C MET A 109 14.97 3.37 -3.04
N SER A 110 15.94 2.50 -2.76
CA SER A 110 17.33 2.94 -2.56
C SER A 110 17.94 3.41 -3.89
N ASP A 111 19.05 4.14 -3.82
CA ASP A 111 19.77 4.58 -5.02
C ASP A 111 20.21 3.41 -5.92
N SER A 112 20.57 2.28 -5.33
CA SER A 112 20.95 1.06 -6.06
C SER A 112 19.75 0.48 -6.81
N MET A 113 18.61 0.31 -6.13
CA MET A 113 17.40 -0.22 -6.75
C MET A 113 16.86 0.71 -7.84
N ALA A 114 16.84 2.03 -7.59
CA ALA A 114 16.40 3.00 -8.57
C ALA A 114 17.24 2.93 -9.86
N LYS A 115 18.57 2.82 -9.72
CA LYS A 115 19.48 2.65 -10.87
C LYS A 115 19.24 1.34 -11.63
N GLU A 116 18.98 0.26 -10.90
CA GLU A 116 18.63 -1.04 -11.50
C GLU A 116 17.32 -0.94 -12.30
N MET A 117 16.30 -0.27 -11.75
CA MET A 117 15.03 -0.06 -12.42
C MET A 117 15.15 0.87 -13.63
N ASP A 118 15.96 1.92 -13.55
CA ASP A 118 16.27 2.78 -14.70
C ASP A 118 16.97 2.01 -15.83
N ALA A 119 17.82 1.04 -15.49
CA ALA A 119 18.45 0.14 -16.46
C ALA A 119 17.43 -0.83 -17.06
N TYR A 120 16.60 -1.46 -16.22
CA TYR A 120 15.52 -2.36 -16.64
C TYR A 120 14.60 -1.69 -17.66
N LYS A 121 14.12 -0.47 -17.38
CA LYS A 121 13.27 0.32 -18.28
C LYS A 121 13.85 0.53 -19.68
N LYS A 122 15.18 0.57 -19.83
CA LYS A 122 15.85 0.75 -21.12
C LYS A 122 15.96 -0.53 -21.92
N THR A 123 15.99 -1.67 -21.24
CA THR A 123 16.21 -2.99 -21.85
C THR A 123 14.94 -3.83 -21.97
N ALA A 124 13.90 -3.50 -21.20
CA ALA A 124 12.66 -4.24 -21.17
C ALA A 124 11.87 -4.02 -22.47
N SER A 125 11.45 -5.12 -23.09
CA SER A 125 10.55 -5.11 -24.24
C SER A 125 9.11 -4.89 -23.77
N ILE A 126 8.39 -4.00 -24.45
CA ILE A 126 6.95 -3.86 -24.26
C ILE A 126 6.28 -5.00 -25.05
N PRO A 127 5.42 -5.81 -24.42
CA PRO A 127 4.69 -6.86 -25.13
C PRO A 127 3.86 -6.30 -26.30
N ASP A 128 3.81 -7.00 -27.43
CA ASP A 128 3.00 -6.61 -28.59
C ASP A 128 1.48 -6.80 -28.34
N SER A 129 1.13 -7.65 -27.37
CA SER A 129 -0.24 -7.92 -26.94
C SER A 129 -0.46 -7.44 -25.51
N TYR A 130 -1.72 -7.15 -25.16
CA TYR A 130 -2.10 -6.84 -23.78
C TYR A 130 -1.60 -7.92 -22.81
N PHE A 131 -0.93 -7.46 -21.76
CA PHE A 131 -0.46 -8.27 -20.65
C PHE A 131 -0.64 -7.48 -19.36
N SER A 132 -1.26 -8.08 -18.35
CA SER A 132 -1.30 -7.53 -17.00
C SER A 132 -1.01 -8.58 -15.95
N VAL A 133 -0.50 -8.12 -14.82
CA VAL A 133 -0.44 -8.90 -13.60
C VAL A 133 -0.97 -8.06 -12.46
N ASP A 134 -1.91 -8.61 -11.71
CA ASP A 134 -2.40 -8.04 -10.46
C ASP A 134 -1.84 -8.86 -9.30
N SER A 135 -1.36 -8.19 -8.26
CA SER A 135 -0.75 -8.82 -7.09
C SER A 135 -1.41 -8.37 -5.80
N SER A 136 -1.74 -9.33 -4.94
CA SER A 136 -2.21 -9.09 -3.58
C SER A 136 -1.46 -9.96 -2.59
N ILE A 137 -1.22 -9.45 -1.39
CA ILE A 137 -0.50 -10.21 -0.35
C ILE A 137 -1.40 -11.30 0.23
N ALA A 138 -0.91 -12.54 0.20
CA ALA A 138 -1.50 -13.67 0.91
C ALA A 138 -0.92 -13.77 2.34
N SER A 139 0.40 -13.62 2.46
CA SER A 139 1.10 -13.56 3.75
C SER A 139 2.43 -12.83 3.63
N ILE A 140 2.92 -12.34 4.77
CA ILE A 140 4.25 -11.77 4.91
C ILE A 140 4.85 -12.23 6.23
N GLU A 141 6.10 -12.65 6.17
CA GLU A 141 6.87 -13.11 7.32
C GLU A 141 8.20 -12.36 7.38
N LYS A 142 8.60 -11.99 8.59
CA LYS A 142 9.93 -11.45 8.83
C LYS A 142 10.95 -12.57 8.73
N GLU A 143 11.92 -12.40 7.84
CA GLU A 143 13.11 -13.23 7.80
C GLU A 143 14.21 -12.65 8.71
N SER A 144 14.45 -11.34 8.62
CA SER A 144 15.40 -10.66 9.50
C SER A 144 15.07 -9.19 9.70
N PHE A 145 15.46 -8.64 10.84
CA PHE A 145 15.39 -7.20 11.14
C PHE A 145 16.58 -6.81 12.02
N SER A 146 17.33 -5.79 11.61
CA SER A 146 18.48 -5.29 12.36
C SER A 146 18.63 -3.78 12.23
N LEU A 147 18.35 -3.07 13.32
CA LEU A 147 18.61 -1.63 13.42
C LEU A 147 20.11 -1.32 13.34
N ALA A 148 20.95 -2.13 14.00
CA ALA A 148 22.41 -1.96 13.98
C ALA A 148 22.99 -2.06 12.55
N ASN A 149 22.46 -2.97 11.74
CA ASN A 149 22.88 -3.15 10.35
C ASN A 149 22.03 -2.35 9.34
N ARG A 150 21.05 -1.56 9.83
CA ARG A 150 20.14 -0.76 8.99
C ARG A 150 19.49 -1.58 7.87
N ASN A 151 19.04 -2.79 8.18
CA ASN A 151 18.46 -3.70 7.20
C ASN A 151 17.26 -4.48 7.74
N ALA A 152 16.38 -4.87 6.82
CA ALA A 152 15.27 -5.76 7.09
C ALA A 152 15.02 -6.64 5.85
N ILE A 153 14.57 -7.87 6.08
CA ILE A 153 14.21 -8.81 5.01
C ILE A 153 12.86 -9.44 5.37
N PHE A 154 11.93 -9.36 4.43
CA PHE A 154 10.63 -10.00 4.54
C PHE A 154 10.44 -11.00 3.40
N THR A 155 9.93 -12.18 3.74
CA THR A 155 9.41 -13.15 2.77
C THR A 155 7.91 -12.92 2.62
N VAL A 156 7.46 -12.77 1.39
CA VAL A 156 6.07 -12.46 1.03
C VAL A 156 5.54 -13.57 0.13
N VAL A 157 4.32 -14.02 0.38
CA VAL A 157 3.55 -14.84 -0.55
C VAL A 157 2.49 -13.94 -1.17
N LEU A 158 2.47 -13.85 -2.49
CA LEU A 158 1.48 -13.09 -3.25
C LEU A 158 0.49 -14.04 -3.92
N ASN A 159 -0.80 -13.69 -3.93
CA ASN A 159 -1.75 -14.18 -4.92
C ASN A 159 -1.62 -13.30 -6.17
N ARG A 160 -1.32 -13.91 -7.32
CA ARG A 160 -1.12 -13.22 -8.59
C ARG A 160 -2.14 -13.69 -9.61
N GLU A 161 -2.71 -12.72 -10.31
CA GLU A 161 -3.60 -12.92 -11.45
C GLU A 161 -2.92 -12.36 -12.70
N GLU A 162 -2.70 -13.19 -13.70
CA GLU A 162 -2.01 -12.86 -14.94
C GLU A 162 -2.99 -12.95 -16.10
N GLU A 163 -3.19 -11.85 -16.81
CA GLU A 163 -4.01 -11.78 -18.01
C GLU A 163 -3.11 -11.59 -19.24
N GLN A 164 -3.24 -12.48 -20.21
CA GLN A 164 -2.54 -12.36 -21.48
C GLN A 164 -3.43 -12.81 -22.64
N ALA A 165 -3.65 -11.92 -23.61
CA ALA A 165 -4.40 -12.21 -24.83
C ALA A 165 -5.77 -12.90 -24.59
N GLY A 166 -6.47 -12.51 -23.53
CA GLY A 166 -7.77 -13.07 -23.12
C GLY A 166 -7.72 -14.39 -22.36
N SER A 167 -6.52 -14.89 -22.03
CA SER A 167 -6.33 -15.99 -21.08
C SER A 167 -6.02 -15.43 -19.70
N MET A 168 -6.64 -16.02 -18.67
CA MET A 168 -6.44 -15.66 -17.26
C MET A 168 -5.80 -16.83 -16.50
N SER A 169 -4.76 -16.55 -15.72
CA SER A 169 -4.11 -17.53 -14.85
C SER A 169 -3.97 -16.97 -13.43
N GLN A 170 -4.26 -17.79 -12.43
CA GLN A 170 -4.07 -17.46 -11.02
C GLN A 170 -3.05 -18.41 -10.41
N TYR A 171 -2.09 -17.86 -9.65
CA TYR A 171 -1.05 -18.62 -8.98
C TYR A 171 -0.56 -17.90 -7.73
N GLN A 172 0.09 -18.64 -6.83
CA GLN A 172 0.83 -18.02 -5.74
C GLN A 172 2.30 -17.86 -6.13
N GLN A 173 2.96 -16.84 -5.59
CA GLN A 173 4.39 -16.66 -5.83
C GLN A 173 5.07 -16.08 -4.60
N ASN A 174 6.22 -16.65 -4.25
CA ASN A 174 7.08 -16.11 -3.20
C ASN A 174 7.88 -14.91 -3.71
N ALA A 175 8.16 -13.96 -2.83
CA ALA A 175 9.11 -12.89 -3.05
C ALA A 175 9.88 -12.57 -1.76
N SER A 176 11.14 -12.20 -1.88
CA SER A 176 11.92 -11.65 -0.77
C SER A 176 12.15 -10.16 -1.00
N VAL A 177 11.73 -9.33 -0.04
CA VAL A 177 11.87 -7.88 -0.07
C VAL A 177 12.98 -7.48 0.89
N TYR A 178 14.03 -6.87 0.35
CA TYR A 178 15.19 -6.40 1.10
C TYR A 178 15.06 -4.89 1.28
N LEU A 179 15.09 -4.43 2.52
CA LEU A 179 15.07 -3.03 2.88
C LEU A 179 16.39 -2.60 3.50
N THR A 180 16.72 -1.34 3.29
CA THR A 180 17.82 -0.66 3.94
C THR A 180 17.36 0.69 4.47
N GLN A 181 17.90 1.09 5.62
CA GLN A 181 17.64 2.41 6.18
C GLN A 181 18.72 3.39 5.69
N ASP A 182 18.31 4.53 5.15
CA ASP A 182 19.25 5.55 4.71
C ASP A 182 19.91 6.28 5.90
N ASN A 183 20.81 7.23 5.60
CA ASN A 183 21.53 7.98 6.63
C ASN A 183 20.60 8.89 7.46
N THR A 184 19.41 9.20 6.96
CA THR A 184 18.38 10.00 7.64
C THR A 184 17.40 9.16 8.46
N GLY A 185 17.55 7.83 8.47
CA GLY A 185 16.69 6.93 9.22
C GLY A 185 15.42 6.50 8.47
N HIS A 186 15.28 6.80 7.18
CA HIS A 186 14.14 6.34 6.40
C HIS A 186 14.40 4.99 5.76
N TRP A 187 13.44 4.08 5.87
CA TRP A 187 13.47 2.80 5.17
C TRP A 187 13.28 3.00 3.66
N LYS A 188 14.06 2.25 2.88
CA LYS A 188 14.00 2.17 1.42
C LYS A 188 14.07 0.71 0.99
N VAL A 189 13.37 0.36 -0.08
CA VAL A 189 13.51 -0.95 -0.70
C VAL A 189 14.78 -0.98 -1.51
N ASN A 190 15.66 -1.92 -1.18
CA ASN A 190 16.96 -2.10 -1.82
C ASN A 190 16.94 -3.17 -2.91
N LYS A 191 16.08 -4.17 -2.77
CA LYS A 191 15.97 -5.27 -3.73
C LYS A 191 14.67 -6.02 -3.54
N VAL A 192 14.11 -6.53 -4.64
CA VAL A 192 13.06 -7.55 -4.64
C VAL A 192 13.58 -8.77 -5.39
N ILE A 193 13.43 -9.96 -4.81
CA ILE A 193 13.79 -11.23 -5.45
C ILE A 193 12.52 -12.05 -5.61
N TRP A 194 12.12 -12.30 -6.85
CA TRP A 194 11.00 -13.18 -7.18
C TRP A 194 11.40 -14.64 -7.04
N GLY A 195 10.61 -15.40 -6.28
CA GLY A 195 10.73 -16.84 -6.10
C GLY A 195 9.90 -17.64 -7.11
N GLN A 196 9.74 -18.92 -6.82
CA GLN A 196 8.98 -19.85 -7.66
C GLN A 196 7.47 -19.57 -7.60
N LYS A 197 6.79 -19.84 -8.71
CA LYS A 197 5.32 -19.96 -8.73
C LYS A 197 4.95 -21.25 -7.99
N ILE A 198 3.96 -21.16 -7.10
CA ILE A 198 3.42 -22.24 -6.26
C ILE A 198 2.06 -22.67 -6.82
#